data_AF-A0A2T0W3E6-F1
#
_entry.id   AF-A0A2T0W3E6-F1
#
_cell.length_a   1.000
_cell.length_b   1.000
_cell.length_c   1.000
_cell.angle_alpha   90.00
_cell.angle_beta   90.00
_cell.angle_gamma   90.00
#
_symmetry.space_group_name_H-M   'P 1'
#
loop_
_entity.id
_entity.type
_entity.pdbx_description
1 polymer ?
#
loop_
_entity_poly.entity_id
_entity_poly.type
_entity_poly.pdbx_seq_one_letter_code
_entity_poly.pdbx_strand_id
1 'polypeptide(L)'
;MRIATYNIEWFNSLFNNAGKLINDGGWSSRWDVTRAQQTQALGDVFTALDADAVMIIEAPDMSPHRNTVTALENFASAFGLRARSALMGYSNETQQEIAMLYDPDVITAVHDPKGDDEFPRFDQTFAMDLDVDAAPEPIRWSKPPLELAVTGPTGPLRLIGVHAKSKAPHGARNDAEATRISIENRRKQLAQCVWLRGRVESHLAAGEDLIVLGDFNDGPGLDEYEKLFGRSGVEIVLGEGNGTQMFDPHARQALSRRLGAMPTTSRFKRKGEPYLQALLDYIMVSPSLRSKNPKWQIWHPFDHPDCYENEPLRNALLLASDHFPVVLDLSA
;
A
#
# COMPACT_ATOMS: atom_id res chain seq x y z
N MET A 1 1.27 14.85 -13.33
CA MET A 1 1.84 14.43 -12.04
C MET A 1 1.62 12.94 -11.89
N ARG A 2 2.68 12.18 -11.63
CA ARG A 2 2.71 10.73 -11.48
C ARG A 2 2.88 10.35 -10.02
N ILE A 3 1.89 9.64 -9.48
CA ILE A 3 1.93 9.09 -8.12
C ILE A 3 1.94 7.56 -8.24
N ALA A 4 2.81 6.88 -7.50
CA ALA A 4 2.81 5.44 -7.41
C ALA A 4 2.59 4.97 -5.96
N THR A 5 2.10 3.75 -5.80
CA THR A 5 2.23 2.99 -4.55
C THR A 5 2.99 1.70 -4.84
N TYR A 6 3.90 1.32 -3.93
CA TYR A 6 4.71 0.13 -4.12
C TYR A 6 5.08 -0.52 -2.78
N ASN A 7 4.60 -1.74 -2.55
CA ASN A 7 5.11 -2.62 -1.48
C ASN A 7 6.45 -3.22 -1.92
N ILE A 8 7.50 -2.99 -1.14
CA ILE A 8 8.88 -3.33 -1.50
C ILE A 8 9.32 -4.70 -0.99
N GLU A 9 8.52 -5.34 -0.13
CA GLU A 9 8.85 -6.56 0.58
C GLU A 9 10.17 -6.44 1.39
N TRP A 10 10.05 -5.99 2.64
CA TRP A 10 11.15 -5.86 3.62
C TRP A 10 12.29 -4.93 3.23
N PHE A 11 11.99 -3.67 2.89
CA PHE A 11 13.01 -2.70 2.50
C PHE A 11 14.04 -2.45 3.61
N ASN A 12 13.59 -2.58 4.87
CA ASN A 12 14.42 -2.47 6.06
C ASN A 12 15.70 -3.33 6.04
N SER A 13 15.66 -4.50 5.40
CA SER A 13 16.80 -5.44 5.34
C SER A 13 17.95 -4.97 4.45
N LEU A 14 17.71 -3.98 3.58
CA LEU A 14 18.68 -3.44 2.64
C LEU A 14 19.47 -2.25 3.18
N PHE A 15 19.27 -1.88 4.44
CA PHE A 15 19.98 -0.76 5.08
C PHE A 15 20.62 -1.21 6.39
N ASN A 16 21.78 -0.63 6.69
CA ASN A 16 22.35 -0.73 8.03
C ASN A 16 21.72 0.28 8.98
N ASN A 17 22.13 0.25 10.26
CA ASN A 17 21.58 1.16 11.29
C ASN A 17 21.81 2.65 10.97
N ALA A 18 22.87 2.98 10.24
CA ALA A 18 23.14 4.36 9.81
C ALA A 18 22.32 4.77 8.57
N GLY A 19 21.39 3.94 8.10
CA GLY A 19 20.60 4.20 6.91
C GLY A 19 21.39 4.08 5.61
N LYS A 20 22.61 3.52 5.63
CA LYS A 20 23.37 3.27 4.40
C LYS A 20 22.89 1.99 3.75
N LEU A 21 22.70 2.07 2.43
CA LEU A 21 22.33 0.95 1.58
C LEU A 21 23.38 -0.16 1.62
N ILE A 22 22.94 -1.40 1.77
CA ILE A 22 23.77 -2.60 1.78
C ILE A 22 23.68 -3.24 0.40
N ASN A 23 24.74 -3.11 -0.38
CA ASN A 23 24.84 -3.65 -1.74
C ASN A 23 25.94 -4.73 -1.79
N ASP A 24 25.65 -5.90 -1.22
CA ASP A 24 26.58 -7.03 -1.16
C ASP A 24 25.93 -8.35 -1.62
N GLY A 25 26.75 -9.39 -1.79
CA GLY A 25 26.28 -10.72 -2.20
C GLY A 25 25.60 -11.55 -1.10
N GLY A 26 25.32 -10.97 0.07
CA GLY A 26 24.58 -11.64 1.13
C GLY A 26 23.09 -11.76 0.81
N TRP A 27 22.39 -12.71 1.45
CA TRP A 27 20.96 -12.89 1.25
C TRP A 27 20.14 -11.69 1.75
N SER A 28 19.13 -11.31 0.98
CA SER A 28 18.08 -10.37 1.40
C SER A 28 17.02 -11.10 2.23
N SER A 29 15.97 -10.37 2.63
CA SER A 29 14.76 -11.00 3.19
C SER A 29 13.91 -11.71 2.14
N ARG A 30 14.10 -11.45 0.84
CA ARG A 30 13.38 -12.22 -0.20
C ARG A 30 14.05 -13.56 -0.43
N TRP A 31 13.21 -14.57 -0.68
CA TRP A 31 13.67 -15.92 -0.95
C TRP A 31 14.52 -15.97 -2.24
N ASP A 32 15.75 -16.50 -2.14
CA ASP A 32 16.67 -16.72 -3.27
C ASP A 32 17.07 -15.44 -4.02
N VAL A 33 17.09 -14.29 -3.32
CA VAL A 33 17.57 -13.00 -3.84
C VAL A 33 18.60 -12.41 -2.88
N THR A 34 19.75 -11.99 -3.41
CA THR A 34 20.79 -11.29 -2.65
C THR A 34 20.44 -9.81 -2.46
N ARG A 35 21.02 -9.17 -1.43
CA ARG A 35 20.83 -7.73 -1.18
C ARG A 35 21.29 -6.89 -2.36
N ALA A 36 22.39 -7.25 -3.01
CA ALA A 36 22.85 -6.56 -4.22
C ALA A 36 21.83 -6.65 -5.38
N GLN A 37 21.27 -7.85 -5.62
CA GLN A 37 20.24 -8.03 -6.64
C GLN A 37 18.99 -7.22 -6.34
N GLN A 38 18.44 -7.32 -5.12
CA GLN A 38 17.22 -6.59 -4.74
C GLN A 38 17.44 -5.08 -4.79
N THR A 39 18.59 -4.61 -4.28
CA THR A 39 18.97 -3.19 -4.27
C THR A 39 19.05 -2.63 -5.68
N GLN A 40 19.78 -3.28 -6.58
CA GLN A 40 19.90 -2.83 -7.97
C GLN A 40 18.54 -2.87 -8.67
N ALA A 41 17.78 -3.95 -8.50
CA ALA A 41 16.46 -4.10 -9.10
C ALA A 41 15.48 -2.99 -8.64
N LEU A 42 15.48 -2.66 -7.36
CA LEU A 42 14.69 -1.53 -6.85
C LEU A 42 15.15 -0.20 -7.45
N GLY A 43 16.46 0.03 -7.55
CA GLY A 43 17.01 1.21 -8.21
C GLY A 43 16.53 1.35 -9.66
N ASP A 44 16.60 0.26 -10.42
CA ASP A 44 16.15 0.22 -11.82
C ASP A 44 14.64 0.47 -11.94
N VAL A 45 13.82 -0.14 -11.08
CA VAL A 45 12.36 0.07 -11.05
C VAL A 45 12.01 1.51 -10.70
N PHE A 46 12.59 2.08 -9.65
CA PHE A 46 12.32 3.46 -9.24
C PHE A 46 12.79 4.49 -10.28
N THR A 47 13.94 4.22 -10.93
CA THR A 47 14.42 5.05 -12.04
C THR A 47 13.46 5.01 -13.22
N ALA A 48 12.97 3.82 -13.60
CA ALA A 48 12.02 3.67 -14.68
C ALA A 48 10.66 4.31 -14.38
N LEU A 49 10.18 4.19 -13.12
CA LEU A 49 8.92 4.79 -12.67
C LEU A 49 8.89 6.30 -12.92
N ASP A 50 10.00 6.98 -12.64
CA ASP A 50 10.17 8.43 -12.82
C ASP A 50 9.01 9.23 -12.18
N ALA A 51 8.56 8.78 -11.01
CA ALA A 51 7.36 9.31 -10.35
C ALA A 51 7.64 10.61 -9.58
N ASP A 52 6.64 11.49 -9.49
CA ASP A 52 6.69 12.70 -8.63
C ASP A 52 6.57 12.31 -7.15
N ALA A 53 5.85 11.23 -6.87
CA ALA A 53 5.72 10.66 -5.53
C ALA A 53 5.54 9.14 -5.59
N VAL A 54 6.17 8.44 -4.65
CA VAL A 54 6.00 7.00 -4.42
C VAL A 54 5.61 6.80 -2.96
N MET A 55 4.39 6.32 -2.72
CA MET A 55 3.99 5.78 -1.43
C MET A 55 4.61 4.39 -1.28
N ILE A 56 5.56 4.27 -0.37
CA ILE A 56 6.33 3.06 -0.12
C ILE A 56 5.67 2.31 1.03
N ILE A 57 5.27 1.07 0.75
CA ILE A 57 4.77 0.13 1.75
C ILE A 57 5.91 -0.83 2.12
N GLU A 58 6.02 -1.14 3.41
CA GLU A 58 7.19 -1.83 3.98
C GLU A 58 8.50 -1.05 3.85
N ALA A 59 8.40 0.27 4.03
CA ALA A 59 9.54 1.16 4.11
C ALA A 59 10.46 0.79 5.30
N PRO A 60 11.73 1.23 5.28
CA PRO A 60 12.69 0.96 6.35
C PRO A 60 12.22 1.45 7.72
N ASP A 61 12.71 0.81 8.77
CA ASP A 61 12.35 1.06 10.17
C ASP A 61 12.65 2.48 10.66
N MET A 62 11.75 3.03 11.49
CA MET A 62 12.00 4.22 12.31
C MET A 62 12.08 3.82 13.79
N SER A 63 13.28 3.92 14.36
CA SER A 63 13.54 3.56 15.75
C SER A 63 14.69 4.41 16.32
N PRO A 64 15.01 4.31 17.63
CA PRO A 64 16.15 5.05 18.19
C PRO A 64 17.50 4.75 17.51
N HIS A 65 17.60 3.65 16.76
CA HIS A 65 18.83 3.23 16.07
C HIS A 65 18.74 3.32 14.55
N ARG A 66 17.57 3.61 13.97
CA ARG A 66 17.32 3.61 12.53
C ARG A 66 16.40 4.74 12.13
N ASN A 67 16.63 5.32 10.96
CA ASN A 67 15.84 6.45 10.48
C ASN A 67 15.36 6.18 9.05
N THR A 68 14.05 6.01 8.88
CA THR A 68 13.39 5.78 7.58
C THR A 68 13.70 6.86 6.56
N VAL A 69 13.61 8.13 6.97
CA VAL A 69 13.86 9.28 6.07
C VAL A 69 15.29 9.23 5.54
N THR A 70 16.28 9.12 6.44
CA THR A 70 17.69 8.99 6.05
C THR A 70 17.95 7.80 5.14
N ALA A 71 17.34 6.64 5.42
CA ALA A 71 17.50 5.45 4.59
C ALA A 71 16.95 5.67 3.16
N LEU A 72 15.73 6.19 3.05
CA LEU A 72 15.08 6.44 1.76
C LEU A 72 15.78 7.53 0.94
N GLU A 73 16.26 8.59 1.58
CA GLU A 73 17.02 9.66 0.90
C GLU A 73 18.40 9.16 0.44
N ASN A 74 19.06 8.29 1.22
CA ASN A 74 20.29 7.63 0.79
C ASN A 74 20.05 6.69 -0.40
N PHE A 75 18.93 5.96 -0.42
CA PHE A 75 18.53 5.16 -1.58
C PHE A 75 18.30 6.04 -2.81
N ALA A 76 17.53 7.13 -2.67
CA ALA A 76 17.27 8.05 -3.76
C ALA A 76 18.55 8.67 -4.31
N SER A 77 19.46 9.09 -3.43
CA SER A 77 20.77 9.63 -3.79
C SER A 77 21.65 8.60 -4.51
N ALA A 78 21.67 7.34 -4.05
CA ALA A 78 22.46 6.28 -4.66
C ALA A 78 22.07 5.98 -6.12
N PHE A 79 20.80 6.16 -6.47
CA PHE A 79 20.27 5.92 -7.82
C PHE A 79 19.94 7.20 -8.60
N GLY A 80 20.20 8.38 -8.04
CA GLY A 80 19.94 9.67 -8.71
C GLY A 80 18.45 9.91 -9.01
N LEU A 81 17.55 9.45 -8.13
CA LEU A 81 16.12 9.60 -8.31
C LEU A 81 15.70 11.06 -8.16
N ARG A 82 14.70 11.50 -8.94
CA ARG A 82 14.12 12.85 -8.77
C ARG A 82 13.25 12.95 -7.52
N ALA A 83 12.51 11.88 -7.22
CA ALA A 83 11.86 11.69 -5.93
C ALA A 83 12.95 11.40 -4.90
N ARG A 84 13.35 12.44 -4.16
CA ARG A 84 14.58 12.44 -3.35
C ARG A 84 14.41 12.99 -1.94
N SER A 85 13.23 13.50 -1.61
CA SER A 85 12.89 13.86 -0.24
C SER A 85 11.94 12.82 0.31
N ALA A 86 12.18 12.38 1.55
CA ALA A 86 11.34 11.39 2.20
C ALA A 86 10.50 12.03 3.31
N LEU A 87 9.29 11.51 3.49
CA LEU A 87 8.35 11.90 4.53
C LEU A 87 7.78 10.64 5.17
N MET A 88 7.68 10.64 6.48
CA MET A 88 7.03 9.58 7.26
C MET A 88 6.09 10.22 8.28
N GLY A 89 5.06 9.47 8.68
CA GLY A 89 4.14 9.88 9.74
C GLY A 89 4.50 9.20 11.05
N TYR A 90 3.69 8.23 11.43
CA TYR A 90 3.86 7.47 12.66
C TYR A 90 4.91 6.37 12.50
N SER A 91 5.82 6.25 13.48
CA SER A 91 6.66 5.05 13.63
C SER A 91 5.84 3.88 14.13
N ASN A 92 6.25 2.65 13.83
CA ASN A 92 5.61 1.45 14.35
C ASN A 92 6.60 0.35 14.77
N GLU A 93 6.10 -0.70 15.42
CA GLU A 93 6.96 -1.77 15.97
C GLU A 93 7.23 -2.91 14.98
N THR A 94 6.72 -2.82 13.75
CA THR A 94 6.80 -3.90 12.76
C THR A 94 8.03 -3.82 11.87
N GLN A 95 8.81 -2.74 11.94
CA GLN A 95 9.93 -2.44 11.03
C GLN A 95 9.52 -2.34 9.55
N GLN A 96 8.23 -2.16 9.31
CA GLN A 96 7.62 -2.01 8.00
C GLN A 96 6.82 -0.72 8.02
N GLU A 97 7.52 0.39 7.83
CA GLU A 97 6.92 1.71 7.87
C GLU A 97 6.08 1.99 6.60
N ILE A 98 5.23 2.99 6.69
CA ILE A 98 4.58 3.62 5.54
C ILE A 98 5.23 4.99 5.38
N ALA A 99 5.85 5.22 4.23
CA ALA A 99 6.58 6.46 3.96
C ALA A 99 6.37 6.89 2.52
N MET A 100 6.54 8.18 2.23
CA MET A 100 6.49 8.70 0.88
C MET A 100 7.85 9.24 0.48
N LEU A 101 8.34 8.82 -0.69
CA LEU A 101 9.46 9.46 -1.37
C LEU A 101 8.87 10.39 -2.45
N TYR A 102 9.32 11.64 -2.54
CA TYR A 102 8.75 12.61 -3.48
C TYR A 102 9.78 13.56 -4.06
N ASP A 103 9.44 14.16 -5.20
CA ASP A 103 10.21 15.19 -5.87
C ASP A 103 9.90 16.56 -5.27
N PRO A 104 10.80 17.12 -4.44
CA PRO A 104 10.56 18.40 -3.77
C PRO A 104 10.54 19.60 -4.72
N ASP A 105 10.95 19.43 -5.99
CA ASP A 105 10.85 20.50 -6.99
C ASP A 105 9.45 20.55 -7.63
N VAL A 106 8.67 19.46 -7.51
CA VAL A 106 7.32 19.36 -8.10
C VAL A 106 6.24 19.47 -7.04
N ILE A 107 6.41 18.83 -5.88
CA ILE A 107 5.41 18.82 -4.82
C ILE A 107 5.98 19.20 -3.46
N THR A 108 5.13 19.79 -2.63
CA THR A 108 5.37 19.90 -1.19
C THR A 108 4.42 18.97 -0.46
N ALA A 109 4.92 18.30 0.58
CA ALA A 109 4.15 17.34 1.35
C ALA A 109 4.42 17.50 2.85
N VAL A 110 3.35 17.42 3.65
CA VAL A 110 3.45 17.44 5.11
C VAL A 110 2.58 16.33 5.71
N HIS A 111 3.06 15.71 6.78
CA HIS A 111 2.25 14.80 7.59
C HIS A 111 1.16 15.62 8.29
N ASP A 112 -0.10 15.32 7.99
CA ASP A 112 -1.25 16.08 8.46
C ASP A 112 -2.38 15.13 8.90
N PRO A 113 -2.18 14.42 10.03
CA PRO A 113 -3.13 13.47 10.55
C PRO A 113 -4.41 14.17 11.00
N LYS A 114 -5.55 13.59 10.65
CA LYS A 114 -6.87 14.08 11.09
C LYS A 114 -7.42 13.21 12.22
N GLY A 115 -8.44 13.69 12.90
CA GLY A 115 -9.06 13.02 14.02
C GLY A 115 -10.28 13.79 14.49
N ASP A 116 -11.34 13.07 14.82
CA ASP A 116 -12.52 13.58 15.50
C ASP A 116 -12.99 12.54 16.55
N ASP A 117 -14.09 12.85 17.24
CA ASP A 117 -14.63 12.01 18.31
C ASP A 117 -15.16 10.66 17.82
N GLU A 118 -15.61 10.57 16.56
CA GLU A 118 -16.13 9.33 15.96
C GLU A 118 -15.00 8.50 15.34
N PHE A 119 -14.10 9.16 14.61
CA PHE A 119 -12.95 8.55 13.96
C PHE A 119 -11.65 9.22 14.45
N PRO A 120 -11.02 8.65 15.49
CA PRO A 120 -9.80 9.21 16.07
C PRO A 120 -8.62 9.15 15.08
N ARG A 121 -7.48 9.73 15.46
CA ARG A 121 -6.25 9.63 14.65
C ARG A 121 -5.78 8.18 14.59
N PHE A 122 -5.18 7.77 13.49
CA PHE A 122 -4.80 6.36 13.29
C PHE A 122 -3.77 5.80 14.27
N ASP A 123 -3.01 6.64 14.98
CA ASP A 123 -2.11 6.25 16.08
C ASP A 123 -2.83 5.99 17.41
N GLN A 124 -4.15 6.16 17.46
CA GLN A 124 -4.97 6.00 18.66
C GLN A 124 -5.74 4.67 18.62
N THR A 125 -6.88 4.63 19.32
CA THR A 125 -7.72 3.44 19.44
C THR A 125 -9.13 3.78 18.99
N PHE A 126 -9.68 2.95 18.11
CA PHE A 126 -11.06 3.03 17.65
C PHE A 126 -11.87 1.92 18.31
N ALA A 127 -13.07 2.21 18.80
CA ALA A 127 -13.93 1.23 19.45
C ALA A 127 -15.05 0.81 18.50
N MET A 128 -15.15 -0.49 18.20
CA MET A 128 -16.19 -1.02 17.32
C MET A 128 -16.64 -2.40 17.80
N ASP A 129 -17.94 -2.63 17.84
CA ASP A 129 -18.51 -3.97 18.04
C ASP A 129 -18.36 -4.77 16.73
N LEU A 130 -17.69 -5.92 16.79
CA LEU A 130 -17.36 -6.76 15.65
C LEU A 130 -18.12 -8.10 15.62
N ASP A 131 -18.89 -8.44 16.65
CA ASP A 131 -19.61 -9.71 16.71
C ASP A 131 -21.00 -9.69 17.34
N VAL A 132 -21.62 -8.51 17.37
CA VAL A 132 -23.05 -8.31 17.67
C VAL A 132 -23.39 -8.64 19.13
N ASP A 133 -22.37 -8.71 19.99
CA ASP A 133 -22.52 -8.89 21.43
C ASP A 133 -22.74 -7.55 22.16
N ALA A 134 -22.79 -6.44 21.42
CA ALA A 134 -22.92 -5.07 21.91
C ALA A 134 -21.75 -4.61 22.82
N ALA A 135 -20.59 -5.26 22.72
CA ALA A 135 -19.37 -4.89 23.43
C ALA A 135 -18.31 -4.37 22.44
N PRO A 136 -18.09 -3.04 22.34
CA PRO A 136 -17.07 -2.49 21.47
C PRO A 136 -15.66 -2.99 21.83
N GLU A 137 -14.97 -3.58 20.85
CA GLU A 137 -13.58 -4.01 20.98
C GLU A 137 -12.62 -2.85 20.64
N PRO A 138 -11.48 -2.72 21.35
CA PRO A 138 -10.47 -1.73 21.01
C PRO A 138 -9.66 -2.17 19.79
N ILE A 139 -9.72 -1.37 18.72
CA ILE A 139 -9.01 -1.57 17.46
C ILE A 139 -7.84 -0.61 17.39
N ARG A 140 -6.66 -1.16 17.09
CA ARG A 140 -5.41 -0.41 16.89
C ARG A 140 -4.78 -0.80 15.57
N TRP A 141 -4.21 0.17 14.88
CA TRP A 141 -3.33 -0.10 13.75
C TRP A 141 -1.97 -0.54 14.25
N SER A 142 -1.48 -1.69 13.77
CA SER A 142 -0.07 -2.04 13.94
C SER A 142 0.84 -1.20 13.04
N LYS A 143 0.30 -0.69 11.94
CA LYS A 143 0.95 0.20 10.96
C LYS A 143 -0.05 1.32 10.66
N PRO A 144 -0.07 2.40 11.45
CA PRO A 144 -1.05 3.48 11.28
C PRO A 144 -0.99 4.09 9.87
N PRO A 145 -2.13 4.25 9.16
CA PRO A 145 -2.14 4.91 7.86
C PRO A 145 -1.48 6.29 7.87
N LEU A 146 -0.77 6.59 6.79
CA LEU A 146 -0.02 7.84 6.62
C LEU A 146 -0.90 8.91 5.96
N GLU A 147 -1.32 9.92 6.71
CA GLU A 147 -2.16 11.01 6.20
C GLU A 147 -1.33 12.24 5.82
N LEU A 148 -1.40 12.65 4.56
CA LEU A 148 -0.59 13.74 4.03
C LEU A 148 -1.47 14.84 3.40
N ALA A 149 -1.06 16.09 3.61
CA ALA A 149 -1.44 17.21 2.75
C ALA A 149 -0.35 17.40 1.70
N VAL A 150 -0.73 17.38 0.43
CA VAL A 150 0.19 17.55 -0.69
C VAL A 150 -0.24 18.75 -1.53
N THR A 151 0.70 19.60 -1.90
CA THR A 151 0.47 20.67 -2.89
C THR A 151 1.36 20.41 -4.09
N GLY A 152 0.77 20.43 -5.29
CA GLY A 152 1.49 20.21 -6.53
C GLY A 152 0.78 20.83 -7.74
N PRO A 153 1.22 20.50 -8.96
CA PRO A 153 0.69 21.11 -10.19
C PRO A 153 -0.80 20.86 -10.44
N THR A 154 -1.37 19.83 -9.83
CA THR A 154 -2.80 19.46 -9.97
C THR A 154 -3.70 20.09 -8.91
N GLY A 155 -3.15 20.99 -8.08
CA GLY A 155 -3.81 21.58 -6.93
C GLY A 155 -3.52 20.86 -5.60
N PRO A 156 -4.21 21.27 -4.51
CA PRO A 156 -4.09 20.62 -3.22
C PRO A 156 -4.71 19.22 -3.25
N LEU A 157 -4.03 18.25 -2.63
CA LEU A 157 -4.46 16.86 -2.53
C LEU A 157 -4.34 16.35 -1.09
N ARG A 158 -5.24 15.44 -0.74
CA ARG A 158 -5.16 14.59 0.45
C ARG A 158 -4.69 13.21 0.04
N LEU A 159 -3.68 12.67 0.70
CA LEU A 159 -3.20 11.31 0.48
C LEU A 159 -3.32 10.51 1.78
N ILE A 160 -3.77 9.27 1.69
CA ILE A 160 -3.75 8.31 2.80
C ILE A 160 -3.02 7.04 2.36
N GLY A 161 -1.81 6.83 2.86
CA GLY A 161 -1.00 5.63 2.66
C GLY A 161 -1.45 4.49 3.57
N VAL A 162 -1.73 3.31 3.03
CA VAL A 162 -2.35 2.19 3.77
C VAL A 162 -1.51 0.92 3.70
N HIS A 163 -1.31 0.27 4.86
CA HIS A 163 -0.87 -1.12 4.94
C HIS A 163 -1.81 -1.86 5.89
N ALA A 164 -2.89 -2.41 5.36
CA ALA A 164 -3.90 -3.10 6.16
C ALA A 164 -3.42 -4.47 6.66
N LYS A 165 -4.03 -4.94 7.74
CA LYS A 165 -3.65 -6.19 8.41
C LYS A 165 -3.78 -7.39 7.47
N SER A 166 -2.71 -8.16 7.30
CA SER A 166 -2.76 -9.45 6.59
C SER A 166 -3.74 -10.45 7.22
N LYS A 167 -4.49 -11.14 6.37
CA LYS A 167 -5.43 -12.22 6.74
C LYS A 167 -4.73 -13.56 7.05
N ALA A 168 -3.44 -13.69 6.73
CA ALA A 168 -2.72 -14.96 6.85
C ALA A 168 -2.66 -15.48 8.31
N PRO A 169 -2.89 -16.78 8.55
CA PRO A 169 -2.88 -17.37 9.90
C PRO A 169 -1.47 -17.67 10.41
N HIS A 170 -0.60 -16.65 10.43
CA HIS A 170 0.75 -16.81 10.97
C HIS A 170 0.69 -17.30 12.43
N GLY A 171 1.48 -18.33 12.73
CA GLY A 171 1.59 -18.91 14.08
C GLY A 171 0.59 -20.03 14.40
N ALA A 172 -0.32 -20.37 13.50
CA ALA A 172 -1.21 -21.50 13.68
C ALA A 172 -0.45 -22.83 13.72
N ARG A 173 -0.80 -23.71 14.67
CA ARG A 173 -0.18 -25.03 14.83
C ARG A 173 -0.97 -26.15 14.14
N ASN A 174 -2.21 -25.88 13.78
CA ASN A 174 -3.13 -26.81 13.10
C ASN A 174 -4.24 -26.05 12.35
N ASP A 175 -5.02 -26.76 11.55
CA ASP A 175 -6.05 -26.19 10.66
C ASP A 175 -7.19 -25.49 11.41
N ALA A 176 -7.59 -26.01 12.58
CA ALA A 176 -8.65 -25.42 13.38
C ALA A 176 -8.18 -24.06 13.97
N GLU A 177 -6.95 -24.02 14.47
CA GLU A 177 -6.33 -22.79 14.94
C GLU A 177 -6.09 -21.80 13.79
N ALA A 178 -5.67 -22.28 12.62
CA ALA A 178 -5.49 -21.46 11.44
C ALA A 178 -6.81 -20.81 11.01
N THR A 179 -7.90 -21.57 11.04
CA THR A 179 -9.24 -21.06 10.75
C THR A 179 -9.64 -19.96 11.74
N ARG A 180 -9.48 -20.20 13.05
CA ARG A 180 -9.80 -19.22 14.09
C ARG A 180 -8.99 -17.92 13.93
N ILE A 181 -7.67 -18.03 13.80
CA ILE A 181 -6.78 -16.87 13.64
C ILE A 181 -7.15 -16.08 12.39
N SER A 182 -7.47 -16.76 11.28
CA SER A 182 -7.85 -16.07 10.05
C SER A 182 -9.17 -15.30 10.20
N ILE A 183 -10.14 -15.84 10.94
CA ILE A 183 -11.40 -15.14 11.26
C ILE A 183 -11.13 -13.89 12.12
N GLU A 184 -10.31 -14.01 13.18
CA GLU A 184 -9.95 -12.89 14.04
C GLU A 184 -9.18 -11.79 13.29
N ASN A 185 -8.23 -12.18 12.44
CA ASN A 185 -7.48 -11.25 11.59
C ASN A 185 -8.42 -10.50 10.63
N ARG A 186 -9.37 -11.22 10.02
CA ARG A 186 -10.39 -10.62 9.13
C ARG A 186 -11.27 -9.62 9.86
N ARG A 187 -11.79 -9.96 11.05
CA ARG A 187 -12.59 -9.03 11.87
C ARG A 187 -11.84 -7.72 12.14
N LYS A 188 -10.58 -7.82 12.58
CA LYS A 188 -9.72 -6.65 12.85
C LYS A 188 -9.45 -5.83 11.60
N GLN A 189 -9.17 -6.48 10.47
CA GLN A 189 -8.94 -5.79 9.20
C GLN A 189 -10.20 -5.07 8.70
N LEU A 190 -11.38 -5.69 8.82
CA LEU A 190 -12.65 -5.04 8.45
C LEU A 190 -12.91 -3.81 9.34
N ALA A 191 -12.66 -3.92 10.65
CA ALA A 191 -12.77 -2.80 11.58
C ALA A 191 -11.83 -1.64 11.21
N GLN A 192 -10.59 -1.97 10.85
CA GLN A 192 -9.61 -1.02 10.31
C GLN A 192 -10.11 -0.34 9.03
N CYS A 193 -10.73 -1.10 8.12
CA CYS A 193 -11.32 -0.55 6.89
C CYS A 193 -12.54 0.34 7.16
N VAL A 194 -13.35 0.04 8.18
CA VAL A 194 -14.47 0.91 8.61
C VAL A 194 -13.93 2.22 9.17
N TRP A 195 -12.90 2.17 10.02
CA TRP A 195 -12.24 3.37 10.52
C TRP A 195 -11.65 4.21 9.38
N LEU A 196 -10.95 3.57 8.44
CA LEU A 196 -10.43 4.23 7.25
C LEU A 196 -11.54 4.84 6.40
N ARG A 197 -12.68 4.14 6.23
CA ARG A 197 -13.84 4.67 5.51
C ARG A 197 -14.41 5.91 6.19
N GLY A 198 -14.53 5.94 7.51
CA GLY A 198 -14.95 7.13 8.25
C GLY A 198 -14.06 8.35 7.96
N ARG A 199 -12.74 8.12 7.89
CA ARG A 199 -11.80 9.17 7.47
C ARG A 199 -11.99 9.60 6.01
N VAL A 200 -12.23 8.66 5.11
CA VAL A 200 -12.55 8.95 3.70
C VAL A 200 -13.82 9.80 3.59
N GLU A 201 -14.89 9.46 4.31
CA GLU A 201 -16.14 10.22 4.31
C GLU A 201 -15.94 11.66 4.78
N SER A 202 -15.11 11.88 5.80
CA SER A 202 -14.79 13.22 6.30
C SER A 202 -14.16 14.10 5.22
N HIS A 203 -13.19 13.56 4.47
CA HIS A 203 -12.56 14.24 3.34
C HIS A 203 -13.53 14.47 2.17
N LEU A 204 -14.36 13.47 1.84
CA LEU A 204 -15.37 13.59 0.79
C LEU A 204 -16.43 14.64 1.13
N ALA A 205 -16.88 14.70 2.39
CA ALA A 205 -17.82 15.70 2.88
C ALA A 205 -17.23 17.12 2.87
N ALA A 206 -15.91 17.25 3.09
CA ALA A 206 -15.18 18.51 2.95
C ALA A 206 -14.94 18.92 1.48
N GLY A 207 -15.25 18.05 0.51
CA GLY A 207 -15.05 18.31 -0.91
C GLY A 207 -13.58 18.27 -1.34
N GLU A 208 -12.73 17.56 -0.59
CA GLU A 208 -11.29 17.50 -0.85
C GLU A 208 -10.92 16.45 -1.90
N ASP A 209 -9.93 16.78 -2.74
CA ASP A 209 -9.36 15.85 -3.71
C ASP A 209 -8.51 14.79 -2.98
N LEU A 210 -9.13 13.64 -2.68
CA LEU A 210 -8.53 12.54 -1.92
C LEU A 210 -8.03 11.39 -2.79
N ILE A 211 -6.85 10.86 -2.43
CA ILE A 211 -6.28 9.60 -2.90
C ILE A 211 -6.00 8.69 -1.70
N VAL A 212 -6.50 7.46 -1.73
CA VAL A 212 -6.15 6.40 -0.77
C VAL A 212 -5.36 5.34 -1.53
N LEU A 213 -4.13 5.06 -1.09
CA LEU A 213 -3.22 4.20 -1.82
C LEU A 213 -2.35 3.35 -0.91
N GLY A 214 -2.03 2.13 -1.35
CA GLY A 214 -1.25 1.20 -0.54
C GLY A 214 -1.70 -0.25 -0.70
N ASP A 215 -1.19 -1.09 0.20
CA ASP A 215 -1.46 -2.51 0.28
C ASP A 215 -2.61 -2.78 1.27
N PHE A 216 -3.74 -3.25 0.75
CA PHE A 216 -4.91 -3.57 1.55
C PHE A 216 -4.88 -4.99 2.12
N ASN A 217 -3.91 -5.83 1.72
CA ASN A 217 -3.86 -7.25 2.05
C ASN A 217 -5.21 -7.95 1.82
N ASP A 218 -5.97 -7.44 0.85
CA ASP A 218 -7.32 -7.85 0.55
C ASP A 218 -7.62 -7.59 -0.93
N GLY A 219 -8.40 -8.46 -1.53
CA GLY A 219 -8.87 -8.28 -2.89
C GLY A 219 -10.34 -8.68 -3.05
N PRO A 220 -11.09 -8.00 -3.93
CA PRO A 220 -12.51 -8.26 -4.12
C PRO A 220 -12.85 -9.71 -4.48
N GLY A 221 -13.77 -10.30 -3.74
CA GLY A 221 -14.38 -11.60 -4.07
C GLY A 221 -13.45 -12.80 -3.88
N LEU A 222 -12.38 -12.65 -3.08
CA LEU A 222 -11.29 -13.64 -2.99
C LEU A 222 -11.48 -14.70 -1.91
N ASP A 223 -12.53 -14.65 -1.08
CA ASP A 223 -12.57 -15.53 0.09
C ASP A 223 -13.94 -16.17 0.35
N GLU A 224 -13.97 -17.49 0.54
CA GLU A 224 -15.18 -18.23 0.95
C GLU A 224 -15.73 -17.71 2.29
N TYR A 225 -14.87 -17.10 3.12
CA TYR A 225 -15.24 -16.45 4.38
C TYR A 225 -15.83 -15.04 4.21
N GLU A 226 -15.72 -14.37 3.05
CA GLU A 226 -16.37 -13.07 2.82
C GLU A 226 -17.90 -13.16 2.95
N LYS A 227 -18.48 -14.34 2.68
CA LYS A 227 -19.91 -14.61 2.94
C LYS A 227 -20.30 -14.42 4.41
N LEU A 228 -19.38 -14.60 5.35
CA LEU A 228 -19.66 -14.40 6.79
C LEU A 228 -19.76 -12.93 7.14
N PHE A 229 -19.07 -12.06 6.41
CA PHE A 229 -18.96 -10.63 6.71
C PHE A 229 -19.69 -9.73 5.71
N GLY A 230 -20.17 -10.30 4.61
CA GLY A 230 -20.97 -9.66 3.57
C GLY A 230 -20.18 -8.82 2.56
N ARG A 231 -18.95 -8.40 2.88
CA ARG A 231 -18.11 -7.51 2.06
C ARG A 231 -16.62 -7.59 2.43
N SER A 232 -15.75 -7.27 1.47
CA SER A 232 -14.30 -7.11 1.66
C SER A 232 -13.94 -5.75 2.29
N GLY A 233 -12.72 -5.62 2.82
CA GLY A 233 -12.21 -4.34 3.32
C GLY A 233 -12.10 -3.28 2.22
N VAL A 234 -11.76 -3.72 0.99
CA VAL A 234 -11.71 -2.86 -0.20
C VAL A 234 -13.10 -2.29 -0.53
N GLU A 235 -14.15 -3.11 -0.50
CA GLU A 235 -15.53 -2.63 -0.71
C GLU A 235 -15.96 -1.61 0.33
N ILE A 236 -15.59 -1.81 1.60
CA ILE A 236 -15.88 -0.85 2.68
C ILE A 236 -15.26 0.51 2.38
N VAL A 237 -14.00 0.55 1.97
CA VAL A 237 -13.30 1.83 1.72
C VAL A 237 -13.75 2.50 0.43
N LEU A 238 -14.05 1.74 -0.62
CA LEU A 238 -14.67 2.26 -1.84
C LEU A 238 -16.03 2.92 -1.56
N GLY A 239 -16.80 2.34 -0.64
CA GLY A 239 -18.16 2.74 -0.32
C GLY A 239 -19.19 2.12 -1.26
N GLU A 240 -20.45 2.17 -0.87
CA GLU A 240 -21.56 1.51 -1.57
C GLU A 240 -22.85 2.33 -1.57
N GLY A 241 -23.87 1.83 -2.26
CA GLY A 241 -25.20 2.44 -2.30
C GLY A 241 -25.23 3.82 -2.94
N ASN A 242 -25.98 4.74 -2.32
CA ASN A 242 -26.18 6.11 -2.82
C ASN A 242 -25.17 7.12 -2.25
N GLY A 243 -24.20 6.66 -1.44
CA GLY A 243 -23.15 7.52 -0.89
C GLY A 243 -22.10 7.93 -1.92
N THR A 244 -21.27 8.91 -1.57
CA THR A 244 -20.13 9.33 -2.41
C THR A 244 -19.07 8.22 -2.42
N GLN A 245 -18.81 7.63 -3.58
CA GLN A 245 -17.89 6.50 -3.71
C GLN A 245 -16.51 6.92 -4.17
N MET A 246 -15.48 6.27 -3.62
CA MET A 246 -14.14 6.31 -4.20
C MET A 246 -14.10 5.42 -5.45
N PHE A 247 -13.09 5.62 -6.30
CA PHE A 247 -12.97 4.86 -7.54
C PHE A 247 -11.55 4.34 -7.73
N ASP A 248 -11.46 3.04 -8.01
CA ASP A 248 -10.29 2.39 -8.57
C ASP A 248 -10.76 1.47 -9.72
N PRO A 249 -10.18 1.56 -10.93
CA PRO A 249 -10.64 0.79 -12.08
C PRO A 249 -10.39 -0.72 -11.94
N HIS A 250 -9.32 -1.12 -11.25
CA HIS A 250 -8.97 -2.52 -11.04
C HIS A 250 -9.87 -3.17 -10.00
N ALA A 251 -10.13 -2.46 -8.89
CA ALA A 251 -11.09 -2.91 -7.89
C ALA A 251 -12.51 -3.02 -8.48
N ARG A 252 -12.92 -2.03 -9.30
CA ARG A 252 -14.21 -2.08 -9.99
C ARG A 252 -14.28 -3.25 -10.98
N GLN A 253 -13.23 -3.48 -11.76
CA GLN A 253 -13.17 -4.64 -12.65
C GLN A 253 -13.34 -5.94 -11.86
N ALA A 254 -12.62 -6.05 -10.75
CA ALA A 254 -12.64 -7.22 -9.88
C ALA A 254 -14.03 -7.48 -9.25
N LEU A 255 -14.69 -6.42 -8.76
CA LEU A 255 -16.05 -6.51 -8.20
C LEU A 255 -17.12 -6.81 -9.25
N SER A 256 -16.95 -6.32 -10.48
CA SER A 256 -17.96 -6.44 -11.54
C SER A 256 -17.98 -7.80 -12.25
N ARG A 257 -16.87 -8.55 -12.22
CA ARG A 257 -16.70 -9.79 -12.99
C ARG A 257 -16.62 -11.00 -12.07
N ARG A 258 -17.61 -11.89 -12.15
CA ARG A 258 -17.55 -13.22 -11.50
C ARG A 258 -16.70 -14.24 -12.26
N LEU A 259 -16.38 -13.97 -13.53
CA LEU A 259 -15.62 -14.85 -14.43
C LEU A 259 -14.73 -14.02 -15.35
N GLY A 260 -13.44 -14.36 -15.45
CA GLY A 260 -12.47 -13.73 -16.35
C GLY A 260 -11.10 -13.49 -15.70
N ALA A 261 -10.11 -13.10 -16.50
CA ALA A 261 -8.81 -12.69 -15.99
C ALA A 261 -8.95 -11.42 -15.13
N MET A 262 -8.36 -11.47 -13.94
CA MET A 262 -8.37 -10.40 -12.96
C MET A 262 -7.01 -9.70 -12.98
N PRO A 263 -6.97 -8.36 -12.82
CA PRO A 263 -5.70 -7.68 -12.64
C PRO A 263 -5.03 -8.20 -11.36
N THR A 264 -3.70 -8.24 -11.35
CA THR A 264 -2.92 -8.69 -10.19
C THR A 264 -1.79 -7.70 -9.94
N THR A 265 -1.57 -7.39 -8.67
CA THR A 265 -0.47 -6.50 -8.24
C THR A 265 0.61 -7.27 -7.51
N SER A 266 0.40 -8.55 -7.21
CA SER A 266 1.38 -9.38 -6.53
C SER A 266 1.43 -10.81 -7.03
N ARG A 267 2.58 -11.47 -6.83
CA ARG A 267 2.80 -12.89 -7.08
C ARG A 267 3.70 -13.54 -6.03
N PHE A 268 3.15 -14.52 -5.33
CA PHE A 268 3.84 -15.24 -4.27
C PHE A 268 4.30 -16.62 -4.75
N LYS A 269 5.58 -16.92 -4.52
CA LYS A 269 6.13 -18.24 -4.85
C LYS A 269 5.69 -19.26 -3.80
N ARG A 270 5.12 -20.38 -4.26
CA ARG A 270 4.76 -21.52 -3.40
C ARG A 270 5.64 -22.72 -3.74
N LYS A 271 6.11 -23.44 -2.71
CA LYS A 271 7.04 -24.55 -2.90
C LYS A 271 6.36 -25.69 -3.65
N GLY A 272 6.82 -25.98 -4.88
CA GLY A 272 6.30 -27.07 -5.70
C GLY A 272 4.95 -26.77 -6.34
N GLU A 273 4.47 -25.52 -6.29
CA GLU A 273 3.19 -25.09 -6.83
C GLU A 273 3.36 -23.88 -7.76
N PRO A 274 2.37 -23.60 -8.64
CA PRO A 274 2.32 -22.35 -9.39
C PRO A 274 2.37 -21.10 -8.48
N TYR A 275 2.75 -19.96 -9.06
CA TYR A 275 2.65 -18.68 -8.37
C TYR A 275 1.19 -18.40 -8.00
N LEU A 276 0.96 -18.01 -6.75
CA LEU A 276 -0.30 -17.42 -6.33
C LEU A 276 -0.27 -15.94 -6.73
N GLN A 277 -1.26 -15.47 -7.48
CA GLN A 277 -1.38 -14.06 -7.82
C GLN A 277 -2.57 -13.42 -7.11
N ALA A 278 -2.44 -12.16 -6.72
CA ALA A 278 -3.50 -11.43 -6.05
C ALA A 278 -3.52 -9.95 -6.46
N LEU A 279 -4.68 -9.32 -6.32
CA LEU A 279 -4.85 -7.88 -6.38
C LEU A 279 -4.91 -7.37 -4.93
N LEU A 280 -3.85 -6.70 -4.47
CA LEU A 280 -3.71 -6.24 -3.09
C LEU A 280 -3.43 -4.74 -2.98
N ASP A 281 -2.86 -4.15 -4.02
CA ASP A 281 -2.42 -2.77 -4.05
C ASP A 281 -3.39 -1.92 -4.87
N TYR A 282 -3.81 -0.78 -4.32
CA TYR A 282 -4.84 0.06 -4.93
C TYR A 282 -4.43 1.53 -4.95
N ILE A 283 -5.01 2.29 -5.88
CA ILE A 283 -5.02 3.75 -5.84
C ILE A 283 -6.46 4.20 -6.05
N MET A 284 -7.19 4.38 -4.94
CA MET A 284 -8.58 4.83 -4.94
C MET A 284 -8.63 6.35 -4.94
N VAL A 285 -9.40 6.94 -5.85
CA VAL A 285 -9.53 8.40 -5.97
C VAL A 285 -10.95 8.87 -5.71
N SER A 286 -11.07 10.08 -5.17
CA SER A 286 -12.34 10.80 -5.01
C SER A 286 -13.03 11.08 -6.37
N PRO A 287 -14.35 11.31 -6.39
CA PRO A 287 -15.08 11.61 -7.63
C PRO A 287 -14.57 12.83 -8.41
N SER A 288 -14.16 13.88 -7.70
CA SER A 288 -13.59 15.10 -8.29
C SER A 288 -12.29 14.78 -9.04
N LEU A 289 -11.38 14.04 -8.43
CA LEU A 289 -10.16 13.57 -9.11
C LEU A 289 -10.48 12.63 -10.28
N ARG A 290 -11.42 11.69 -10.11
CA ARG A 290 -11.85 10.80 -11.19
C ARG A 290 -12.34 11.60 -12.41
N SER A 291 -13.05 12.71 -12.19
CA SER A 291 -13.57 13.57 -13.26
C SER A 291 -12.46 14.21 -14.11
N LYS A 292 -11.24 14.31 -13.58
CA LYS A 292 -10.03 14.76 -14.29
C LYS A 292 -9.44 13.66 -15.20
N ASN A 293 -10.15 12.54 -15.38
CA ASN A 293 -9.79 11.41 -16.26
C ASN A 293 -8.36 10.86 -16.06
N PRO A 294 -7.95 10.56 -14.82
CA PRO A 294 -6.59 10.11 -14.57
C PRO A 294 -6.36 8.70 -15.13
N LYS A 295 -5.09 8.32 -15.27
CA LYS A 295 -4.68 7.05 -15.90
C LYS A 295 -4.03 6.16 -14.87
N TRP A 296 -4.60 4.97 -14.69
CA TRP A 296 -4.03 3.93 -13.85
C TRP A 296 -3.25 2.94 -14.71
N GLN A 297 -2.13 2.46 -14.17
CA GLN A 297 -1.37 1.35 -14.72
C GLN A 297 -0.90 0.45 -13.57
N ILE A 298 -0.98 -0.87 -13.76
CA ILE A 298 -0.24 -1.82 -12.93
C ILE A 298 1.00 -2.19 -13.73
N TRP A 299 2.18 -1.99 -13.15
CA TRP A 299 3.45 -2.34 -13.79
C TRP A 299 3.76 -3.83 -13.63
N HIS A 300 2.79 -4.67 -14.04
CA HIS A 300 2.93 -6.11 -13.99
C HIS A 300 3.87 -6.58 -15.14
N PRO A 301 4.93 -7.34 -14.85
CA PRO A 301 6.00 -7.67 -15.81
C PRO A 301 5.55 -8.50 -17.01
N PHE A 302 4.34 -9.09 -16.96
CA PHE A 302 3.80 -9.91 -18.04
C PHE A 302 2.53 -9.34 -18.68
N ASP A 303 1.90 -8.35 -18.06
CA ASP A 303 0.62 -7.80 -18.55
C ASP A 303 0.74 -6.35 -19.04
N HIS A 304 1.72 -5.58 -18.54
CA HIS A 304 2.00 -4.24 -19.04
C HIS A 304 2.96 -4.33 -20.23
N PRO A 305 2.58 -3.87 -21.44
CA PRO A 305 3.40 -4.02 -22.65
C PRO A 305 4.82 -3.47 -22.48
N ASP A 306 4.97 -2.23 -22.00
CA ASP A 306 6.28 -1.61 -21.84
C ASP A 306 7.17 -2.33 -20.79
N CYS A 307 6.55 -2.94 -19.77
CA CYS A 307 7.29 -3.74 -18.79
C CYS A 307 7.68 -5.09 -19.38
N TYR A 308 6.81 -5.70 -20.19
CA TYR A 308 7.06 -6.99 -20.81
C TYR A 308 8.16 -6.91 -21.89
N GLU A 309 8.13 -5.89 -22.73
CA GLU A 309 9.05 -5.71 -23.85
C GLU A 309 10.44 -5.25 -23.39
N ASN A 310 10.52 -4.51 -22.27
CA ASN A 310 11.78 -4.10 -21.66
C ASN A 310 12.31 -5.18 -20.71
N GLU A 311 13.11 -6.13 -21.24
CA GLU A 311 13.65 -7.25 -20.47
C GLU A 311 14.42 -6.83 -19.19
N PRO A 312 15.31 -5.81 -19.22
CA PRO A 312 15.92 -5.29 -18.00
C PRO A 312 14.91 -4.89 -16.91
N LEU A 313 13.90 -4.07 -17.27
CA LEU A 313 12.86 -3.64 -16.34
C LEU A 313 12.01 -4.81 -15.85
N ARG A 314 11.64 -5.73 -16.75
CA ARG A 314 10.90 -6.95 -16.42
C ARG A 314 11.60 -7.76 -15.35
N ASN A 315 12.90 -8.00 -15.52
CA ASN A 315 13.71 -8.76 -14.58
C ASN A 315 13.89 -8.02 -13.26
N ALA A 316 14.05 -6.68 -13.31
CA ALA A 316 14.11 -5.85 -12.12
C ALA A 316 12.81 -5.94 -11.30
N LEU A 317 11.64 -5.80 -11.93
CA LEU A 317 10.33 -5.96 -11.27
C LEU A 317 10.19 -7.31 -10.57
N LEU A 318 10.68 -8.39 -11.17
CA LEU A 318 10.61 -9.74 -10.61
C LEU A 318 11.56 -9.97 -9.42
N LEU A 319 12.70 -9.29 -9.40
CA LEU A 319 13.72 -9.40 -8.34
C LEU A 319 13.43 -8.46 -7.17
N ALA A 320 12.90 -7.27 -7.46
CA ALA A 320 12.73 -6.17 -6.52
C ALA A 320 11.72 -6.47 -5.39
N SER A 321 10.53 -6.94 -5.76
CA SER A 321 9.42 -7.21 -4.85
C SER A 321 8.51 -8.31 -5.41
N ASP A 322 7.66 -8.88 -4.57
CA ASP A 322 6.60 -9.82 -4.92
C ASP A 322 5.30 -9.07 -5.21
N HIS A 323 5.30 -7.76 -4.95
CA HIS A 323 4.33 -6.80 -5.46
C HIS A 323 4.89 -6.06 -6.68
N PHE A 324 4.00 -5.40 -7.41
CA PHE A 324 4.29 -4.57 -8.56
C PHE A 324 3.72 -3.16 -8.35
N PRO A 325 4.43 -2.11 -8.81
CA PRO A 325 3.94 -0.75 -8.65
C PRO A 325 2.57 -0.55 -9.30
N VAL A 326 1.67 0.12 -8.58
CA VAL A 326 0.47 0.71 -9.16
C VAL A 326 0.75 2.20 -9.35
N VAL A 327 0.47 2.71 -10.54
CA VAL A 327 0.79 4.07 -10.97
C VAL A 327 -0.49 4.80 -11.34
N LEU A 328 -0.59 6.05 -10.93
CA LEU A 328 -1.64 7.01 -11.26
C LEU A 328 -1.02 8.25 -11.88
N ASP A 329 -1.34 8.50 -13.15
CA ASP A 329 -1.02 9.76 -13.82
C ASP A 329 -2.22 10.71 -13.76
N LEU A 330 -2.03 11.85 -13.10
CA LEU A 330 -2.96 12.97 -13.02
C LEU A 330 -2.54 14.06 -14.03
N SER A 331 -3.45 14.49 -14.89
CA SER A 331 -3.24 15.69 -15.71
C SER A 331 -3.46 16.96 -14.89
N ALA A 332 -2.69 18.00 -15.19
CA ALA A 332 -2.90 19.34 -14.64
C ALA A 332 -4.20 19.98 -15.16
#